data_AF-A0A7J3QFA6-F1
#
_entry.id   AF-A0A7J3QFA6-F1
#
_cell.length_a   1.000
_cell.length_b   1.000
_cell.length_c   1.000
_cell.angle_alpha   90.00
_cell.angle_beta   90.00
_cell.angle_gamma   90.00
#
_symmetry.space_group_name_H-M   'P 1'
#
loop_
_entity.id
_entity.type
_entity.pdbx_description
1 polymer ?
#
loop_
_entity_poly.entity_id
_entity_poly.type
_entity_poly.pdbx_seq_one_letter_code
_entity_poly.pdbx_strand_id
1 'polypeptide(L)'
;MLRAWAIAGTILACLIVLPALAVVLASGWVRLAGQVILSIVLSLILVVFVFFAYVCMRAQARKWGTGLILAAIAILFLIYTTWAGLPL
;
A
#
# COMPACT_ATOMS: atom_id res chain seq x y z
N MET A 1 11.91 16.30 -16.46
CA MET A 1 11.86 15.80 -15.07
C MET A 1 10.43 15.73 -14.52
N LEU A 2 9.67 16.83 -14.45
CA LEU A 2 8.27 16.83 -13.95
C LEU A 2 7.33 15.81 -14.63
N ARG A 3 7.47 15.60 -15.95
CA ARG A 3 6.66 14.62 -16.70
C ARG A 3 6.90 13.16 -16.28
N ALA A 4 8.14 12.80 -15.94
CA ALA A 4 8.48 11.43 -15.54
C ALA A 4 7.89 11.09 -14.16
N TRP A 5 7.93 12.04 -13.22
CA TRP A 5 7.30 11.91 -11.90
C TRP A 5 5.78 11.82 -11.99
N ALA A 6 5.16 12.60 -12.87
CA ALA A 6 3.72 12.50 -13.12
C ALA A 6 3.34 11.10 -13.63
N ILE A 7 4.07 10.57 -14.63
CA ILE A 7 3.81 9.23 -15.18
C ILE A 7 4.02 8.15 -14.12
N ALA A 8 5.11 8.21 -13.36
CA ALA A 8 5.38 7.24 -12.28
C ALA A 8 4.30 7.28 -11.19
N GLY A 9 3.83 8.48 -10.82
CA GLY A 9 2.74 8.66 -9.86
C GLY A 9 1.42 8.09 -10.37
N THR A 10 1.08 8.33 -11.64
CA THR A 10 -0.14 7.78 -12.25
C THR A 10 -0.09 6.26 -12.35
N ILE A 11 1.06 5.68 -12.73
CA ILE A 11 1.25 4.22 -12.78
C ILE A 11 1.06 3.61 -11.40
N LEU A 12 1.68 4.21 -10.37
CA LEU A 12 1.55 3.74 -9.00
C LEU A 12 0.11 3.82 -8.49
N ALA A 13 -0.59 4.92 -8.79
CA ALA A 13 -2.01 5.07 -8.47
C ALA A 13 -2.86 4.01 -9.17
N CYS A 14 -2.64 3.76 -10.46
CA CYS A 14 -3.33 2.69 -11.20
C CYS A 14 -3.08 1.32 -10.57
N LEU A 15 -1.84 1.01 -10.18
CA LEU A 15 -1.46 -0.25 -9.54
C LEU A 15 -2.16 -0.53 -8.21
N ILE A 16 -2.70 0.50 -7.55
CA ILE A 16 -3.44 0.35 -6.29
C ILE A 16 -4.95 0.43 -6.54
N VAL A 17 -5.39 1.38 -7.37
CA VAL A 17 -6.82 1.65 -7.63
C VAL A 17 -7.48 0.53 -8.41
N LEU A 18 -6.82 -0.02 -9.44
CA LEU A 18 -7.37 -1.13 -10.23
C LEU A 18 -7.64 -2.38 -9.38
N PRO A 19 -6.66 -2.90 -8.61
CA PRO A 19 -6.93 -4.06 -7.77
C PRO A 19 -7.91 -3.73 -6.64
N ALA A 20 -7.88 -2.52 -6.06
CA ALA A 20 -8.89 -2.11 -5.08
C ALA A 20 -10.32 -2.15 -5.66
N LEU A 21 -10.51 -1.63 -6.88
CA LEU A 21 -11.80 -1.72 -7.59
C LEU A 21 -12.17 -3.19 -7.88
N ALA A 22 -11.22 -4.03 -8.26
CA ALA A 22 -11.46 -5.46 -8.45
C ALA A 22 -11.86 -6.17 -7.14
N VAL A 23 -11.29 -5.77 -5.99
CA VAL A 23 -11.69 -6.31 -4.67
C VAL A 23 -13.12 -5.93 -4.31
N VAL A 24 -13.54 -4.70 -4.62
CA VAL A 24 -14.86 -4.15 -4.24
C VAL A 24 -15.97 -4.56 -5.19
N LEU A 25 -15.72 -4.55 -6.51
CA LEU A 25 -16.75 -4.66 -7.54
C LEU A 25 -16.82 -6.04 -8.21
N ALA A 26 -15.75 -6.84 -8.15
CA ALA A 26 -15.72 -8.14 -8.81
C ALA A 26 -16.12 -9.28 -7.85
N SER A 27 -16.50 -10.42 -8.42
CA SER A 27 -16.82 -11.65 -7.70
C SER A 27 -16.01 -12.84 -8.21
N GLY A 28 -15.90 -13.90 -7.41
CA GLY A 28 -15.19 -15.13 -7.77
C GLY A 28 -13.67 -14.93 -7.95
N TRP A 29 -13.12 -15.56 -8.99
CA TRP A 29 -11.68 -15.61 -9.26
C TRP A 29 -11.04 -14.23 -9.53
N VAL A 30 -11.80 -13.28 -10.08
CA VAL A 30 -11.32 -11.93 -10.38
C VAL A 30 -11.10 -11.13 -9.09
N ARG A 31 -12.00 -11.26 -8.11
CA ARG A 31 -11.83 -10.66 -6.78
C ARG A 31 -10.61 -11.24 -6.07
N LEU A 32 -10.43 -12.56 -6.16
CA LEU A 32 -9.29 -13.24 -5.55
C LEU A 32 -7.96 -12.76 -6.15
N ALA A 33 -7.89 -12.64 -7.48
CA ALA A 33 -6.72 -12.09 -8.17
C ALA A 33 -6.44 -10.63 -7.75
N GLY A 34 -7.48 -9.81 -7.65
CA GLY A 34 -7.40 -8.43 -7.15
C GLY A 34 -6.86 -8.36 -5.72
N GLN A 35 -7.36 -9.20 -4.81
CA GLN A 35 -6.91 -9.28 -3.42
C GLN A 35 -5.43 -9.68 -3.31
N VAL A 36 -5.00 -10.67 -4.10
CA VAL A 36 -3.60 -11.12 -4.13
C VAL A 36 -2.68 -10.01 -4.63
N ILE A 37 -3.01 -9.37 -5.76
CA ILE A 37 -2.21 -8.28 -6.32
C ILE A 37 -2.14 -7.10 -5.34
N LEU A 38 -3.27 -6.70 -4.75
CA LEU A 38 -3.33 -5.63 -3.77
C LEU A 38 -2.44 -5.92 -2.54
N SER A 39 -2.46 -7.17 -2.06
CA SER A 39 -1.65 -7.60 -0.92
C SER A 39 -0.16 -7.57 -1.22
N ILE A 40 0.25 -7.97 -2.43
CA ILE A 40 1.65 -7.89 -2.87
C ILE A 40 2.11 -6.43 -2.91
N VAL A 41 1.30 -5.55 -3.51
CA VAL A 41 1.61 -4.12 -3.61
C VAL A 41 1.71 -3.47 -2.23
N LEU A 42 0.74 -3.73 -1.34
CA LEU A 42 0.74 -3.22 0.02
C LEU A 42 1.94 -3.74 0.83
N SER A 43 2.33 -5.00 0.66
CA SER A 43 3.52 -5.58 1.30
C SER A 43 4.81 -4.91 0.83
N LEU A 44 4.93 -4.64 -0.47
CA LEU A 44 6.06 -3.88 -1.05
C LEU A 44 6.15 -2.48 -0.46
N ILE A 45 5.02 -1.78 -0.36
CA ILE A 45 4.95 -0.46 0.28
C ILE A 45 5.38 -0.57 1.75
N LEU A 46 4.91 -1.57 2.49
CA LEU A 46 5.31 -1.79 3.88
C LEU A 46 6.83 -1.95 4.03
N VAL A 47 7.48 -2.73 3.17
CA VAL A 47 8.94 -2.91 3.17
C VAL A 47 9.66 -1.58 2.95
N VAL A 48 9.20 -0.75 2.01
CA VAL A 48 9.76 0.59 1.77
C VAL A 48 9.58 1.49 3.00
N PHE A 49 8.40 1.46 3.63
CA PHE A 49 8.12 2.23 4.84
C PHE A 49 9.00 1.79 6.01
N VAL A 50 9.19 0.49 6.22
CA VAL A 50 10.07 -0.06 7.27
C VAL A 50 11.52 0.34 7.02
N PHE A 51 11.99 0.27 5.76
CA PHE A 51 13.34 0.71 5.40
C PHE A 51 13.53 2.21 5.65
N PHE A 52 12.54 3.02 5.26
CA PHE A 52 12.57 4.45 5.50
C PHE A 52 12.51 4.79 7.00
N ALA A 53 11.71 4.06 7.78
CA ALA A 53 11.66 4.19 9.24
C ALA A 53 13.01 3.86 9.89
N TYR A 54 13.69 2.80 9.43
CA TYR A 54 15.04 2.46 9.88
C TYR A 54 16.04 3.59 9.59
N VAL A 55 16.00 4.16 8.38
CA VAL A 55 16.85 5.30 8.01
C VAL A 55 16.54 6.54 8.86
N CYS A 56 15.27 6.88 9.07
CA CYS A 56 14.85 8.01 9.90
C CYS A 56 15.26 7.86 11.37
N MET A 57 15.17 6.65 11.92
CA MET A 57 15.65 6.37 13.28
C MET A 57 17.16 6.57 13.39
N ARG A 58 17.92 6.13 12.38
CA ARG A 58 19.38 6.33 12.32
C ARG A 58 19.75 7.81 12.19
N ALA A 59 18.94 8.60 11.50
CA ALA A 59 19.13 10.05 11.32
C ALA A 59 18.62 10.91 12.50
N GLN A 60 18.20 10.32 13.62
CA GLN A 60 17.55 11.00 14.77
C GLN A 60 16.34 11.87 14.41
N ALA A 61 15.72 11.66 13.25
CA ALA A 61 14.54 12.37 12.79
C ALA A 61 13.27 11.79 13.44
N ARG A 62 13.22 11.75 14.78
CA ARG A 62 12.16 11.09 15.58
C ARG A 62 10.75 11.57 15.23
N LYS A 63 10.61 12.81 14.76
CA LYS A 63 9.34 13.42 14.34
C LYS A 63 8.67 12.69 13.16
N TRP A 64 9.47 12.07 12.29
CA TRP A 64 8.99 11.34 11.12
C TRP A 64 8.70 9.86 11.41
N GLY A 65 9.29 9.31 12.49
CA GLY A 65 9.11 7.92 12.88
C GLY A 65 7.65 7.57 13.22
N THR A 66 6.95 8.43 13.96
CA THR A 66 5.56 8.20 14.36
C THR A 66 4.63 8.11 13.14
N GLY A 67 4.81 8.99 12.14
CA GLY A 67 4.01 8.97 10.92
C GLY A 67 4.21 7.70 10.10
N LEU A 68 5.44 7.18 10.04
CA LEU A 68 5.75 5.94 9.33
C LEU A 68 5.17 4.71 10.03
N ILE A 69 5.14 4.70 11.36
CA ILE A 69 4.51 3.62 12.15
C ILE A 69 2.99 3.62 11.93
N LEU A 70 2.34 4.79 12.01
CA LEU A 70 0.90 4.93 11.71
C LEU A 70 0.56 4.46 10.31
N ALA A 71 1.36 4.84 9.31
CA ALA A 71 1.17 4.39 7.93
C ALA A 71 1.33 2.87 7.79
N ALA A 72 2.33 2.26 8.44
CA ALA A 72 2.52 0.82 8.43
C ALA A 72 1.34 0.06 9.05
N ILE A 73 0.80 0.56 10.17
CA ILE A 73 -0.40 0.00 10.81
C ILE A 73 -1.61 0.10 9.87
N ALA A 74 -1.81 1.24 9.21
CA ALA A 74 -2.92 1.42 8.26
C ALA A 74 -2.81 0.44 7.07
N ILE A 75 -1.61 0.19 6.56
CA ILE A 75 -1.36 -0.78 5.49
C ILE A 75 -1.68 -2.20 5.96
N LEU A 76 -1.22 -2.59 7.15
CA LEU A 76 -1.54 -3.91 7.72
C LEU A 76 -3.04 -4.10 7.95
N PHE A 77 -3.73 -3.04 8.40
CA PHE A 77 -5.17 -3.06 8.56
C PHE A 77 -5.89 -3.22 7.21
N LEU A 78 -5.47 -2.51 6.18
CA LEU A 78 -5.97 -2.65 4.80
C LEU A 78 -5.79 -4.08 4.27
N ILE A 79 -4.63 -4.69 4.48
CA ILE A 79 -4.41 -6.10 4.10
C ILE A 79 -5.40 -6.98 4.87
N TYR A 80 -5.49 -6.83 6.19
CA TYR A 80 -6.39 -7.64 7.00
C TYR A 80 -7.86 -7.53 6.54
N THR A 81 -8.38 -6.32 6.33
CA THR A 81 -9.78 -6.13 5.92
C THR A 81 -10.06 -6.72 4.54
N THR A 82 -9.09 -6.64 3.61
CA THR A 82 -9.25 -7.26 2.28
C THR A 82 -9.46 -8.77 2.36
N TRP A 83 -8.77 -9.46 3.27
CA TRP A 83 -8.87 -10.92 3.44
C TRP A 83 -9.98 -11.35 4.38
N ALA A 84 -10.28 -10.56 5.40
CA ALA A 84 -11.38 -10.80 6.35
C ALA A 84 -12.76 -10.62 5.71
N GLY A 85 -12.84 -10.10 4.48
CA GLY A 85 -14.10 -9.87 3.78
C GLY A 85 -14.92 -8.72 4.37
N LEU A 86 -14.31 -7.92 5.25
CA LEU A 86 -14.89 -6.67 5.73
C LEU A 86 -14.97 -5.69 4.54
N PRO A 87 -16.07 -4.95 4.39
CA PRO A 87 -16.13 -3.89 3.40
C PRO A 87 -15.02 -2.88 3.70
N LEU A 88 -14.17 -2.67 2.70
CA LEU A 88 -13.16 -1.60 2.69
C LEU A 88 -13.83 -0.23 2.67
#